data_AF-A0A0F7EEI6-F1
#
_entry.id   AF-A0A0F7EEI6-F1
#
_cell.length_a   1.000
_cell.length_b   1.000
_cell.length_c   1.000
_cell.angle_alpha   90.00
_cell.angle_beta   90.00
_cell.angle_gamma   90.00
#
_symmetry.space_group_name_H-M   'P 1'
#
loop_
_entity.id
_entity.type
_entity.pdbx_description
1 polymer ?
#
loop_
_entity_poly.entity_id
_entity_poly.type
_entity_poly.pdbx_seq_one_letter_code
_entity_poly.pdbx_strand_id
1 'polypeptide(L)'
;MDSSIQIVKKSQVFLWEDGVSSITFLSEVPTLFTTLGQIQIRIGSTLYQLSNGNVMFLRPNEPITVQYKGDIAPLVYQVGFEYYQLVEYTEEHIRYSKNHDNLPQSGWMTEFLL
;
A
#
# COMPACT_ATOMS: atom_id res chain seq x y z
N MET A 1 4.75 -9.43 23.98
CA MET A 1 3.39 -9.00 23.60
C MET A 1 3.53 -7.99 22.50
N ASP A 2 2.78 -8.15 21.42
CA ASP A 2 2.91 -7.26 20.27
C ASP A 2 2.37 -5.88 20.61
N SER A 3 3.18 -4.85 20.37
CA SER A 3 2.80 -3.45 20.62
C SER A 3 1.84 -2.91 19.55
N SER A 4 1.54 -3.71 18.53
CA SER A 4 0.68 -3.33 17.42
C SER A 4 -0.12 -4.52 16.87
N ILE A 5 -1.27 -4.22 16.27
CA ILE A 5 -2.12 -5.18 15.56
C ILE A 5 -2.42 -4.62 14.18
N GLN A 6 -2.27 -5.45 13.15
CA GLN A 6 -2.70 -5.16 11.78
C GLN A 6 -3.90 -6.05 11.42
N ILE A 7 -4.96 -5.44 10.91
CA ILE A 7 -6.18 -6.15 10.50
C ILE A 7 -6.39 -5.92 9.01
N VAL A 8 -6.25 -6.97 8.20
CA VAL A 8 -6.53 -6.91 6.77
C VAL A 8 -8.00 -6.59 6.54
N LYS A 9 -8.28 -5.57 5.72
CA LYS A 9 -9.64 -5.17 5.31
C LYS A 9 -9.94 -5.51 3.87
N LYS A 10 -8.92 -5.43 3.02
CA LYS A 10 -9.06 -5.63 1.59
C LYS A 10 -7.82 -6.30 1.04
N SER A 11 -8.01 -7.27 0.16
CA SER A 11 -6.97 -7.83 -0.69
C SER A 11 -7.55 -7.96 -2.08
N GLN A 12 -6.97 -7.28 -3.06
CA GLN A 12 -7.50 -7.29 -4.42
C GLN A 12 -6.37 -7.27 -5.46
N VAL A 13 -6.65 -7.93 -6.57
CA VAL A 13 -5.89 -7.78 -7.81
C VAL A 13 -6.58 -6.71 -8.62
N PHE A 14 -5.82 -5.73 -9.07
CA PHE A 14 -6.26 -4.72 -10.01
C PHE A 14 -6.09 -5.27 -11.43
N LEU A 15 -7.18 -5.22 -12.19
CA LEU A 15 -7.22 -5.58 -13.60
C LEU A 15 -7.36 -4.31 -14.43
N TRP A 16 -6.54 -4.19 -15.46
CA TRP A 16 -6.57 -3.06 -16.39
C TRP A 16 -7.76 -3.22 -17.34
N GLU A 17 -8.42 -2.11 -17.65
CA GLU A 17 -9.38 -2.06 -18.74
C GLU A 17 -8.64 -2.12 -20.09
N ASP A 18 -9.28 -2.69 -21.11
CA ASP A 18 -8.68 -2.83 -22.44
C ASP A 18 -8.25 -1.47 -23.01
N GLY A 19 -6.98 -1.35 -23.38
CA GLY A 19 -6.39 -0.12 -23.92
C GLY A 19 -6.04 0.96 -22.89
N VAL A 20 -6.31 0.73 -21.60
CA VAL A 20 -5.98 1.68 -20.53
C VAL A 20 -4.61 1.34 -19.92
N SER A 21 -3.65 2.25 -20.08
CA SER A 21 -2.29 2.11 -19.53
C SER A 21 -1.99 3.00 -18.33
N SER A 22 -2.98 3.78 -17.88
CA SER A 22 -2.87 4.73 -16.78
C SER A 22 -4.19 4.80 -16.00
N ILE A 23 -4.12 4.65 -14.68
CA ILE A 23 -5.28 4.83 -13.79
C ILE A 23 -4.90 5.67 -12.58
N THR A 24 -5.83 6.49 -12.10
CA THR A 24 -5.73 7.17 -10.81
C THR A 24 -6.70 6.53 -9.84
N PHE A 25 -6.25 6.20 -8.63
CA PHE A 25 -7.13 5.76 -7.56
C PHE A 25 -6.71 6.33 -6.20
N LEU A 26 -7.65 6.26 -5.26
CA LEU A 26 -7.53 6.74 -3.90
C LEU A 26 -7.70 5.56 -2.94
N SER A 27 -6.75 5.37 -2.03
CA SER A 27 -6.88 4.36 -0.98
C SER A 27 -7.56 4.96 0.25
N GLU A 28 -8.60 4.34 0.79
CA GLU A 28 -9.31 4.82 1.99
C GLU A 28 -8.64 4.38 3.31
N VAL A 29 -7.77 3.36 3.25
CA VAL A 29 -7.03 2.78 4.38
C VAL A 29 -5.54 2.69 4.04
N PRO A 30 -4.65 2.50 5.03
CA PRO A 30 -3.26 2.15 4.76
C PRO A 30 -3.19 0.94 3.82
N THR A 31 -2.39 1.05 2.77
CA THR A 31 -2.35 0.03 1.71
C THR A 31 -0.92 -0.33 1.35
N LEU A 32 -0.65 -1.63 1.30
CA LEU A 32 0.54 -2.20 0.68
C LEU A 32 0.24 -2.46 -0.80
N PHE A 33 1.18 -2.11 -1.66
CA PHE A 33 1.03 -2.14 -3.11
C PHE A 33 2.20 -2.86 -3.77
N THR A 34 1.96 -3.80 -4.67
CA THR A 34 3.01 -4.54 -5.38
C THR A 34 2.56 -4.92 -6.79
N THR A 35 3.46 -5.41 -7.62
CA THR A 35 3.17 -5.77 -9.01
C THR A 35 3.94 -7.01 -9.47
N LEU A 36 3.34 -7.78 -10.37
CA LEU A 36 4.06 -8.70 -11.25
C LEU A 36 4.26 -8.02 -12.60
N GLY A 37 5.43 -7.39 -12.75
CA GLY A 37 5.80 -6.59 -13.90
C GLY A 37 6.52 -5.32 -13.45
N GLN A 38 6.47 -4.28 -14.29
CA GLN A 38 7.00 -2.96 -13.97
C GLN A 38 5.90 -1.92 -14.17
N ILE A 39 5.73 -1.07 -13.15
CA ILE A 39 4.81 0.07 -13.17
C ILE A 39 5.54 1.34 -12.71
N GLN A 40 5.03 2.47 -13.17
CA GLN A 40 5.39 3.78 -12.67
C GLN A 40 4.24 4.29 -11.79
N ILE A 41 4.56 4.79 -10.62
CA ILE A 41 3.56 5.33 -9.68
C ILE A 41 3.89 6.79 -9.44
N ARG A 42 2.94 7.68 -9.70
CA ARG A 42 3.03 9.09 -9.39
C ARG A 42 2.23 9.41 -8.15
N ILE A 43 2.88 10.05 -7.18
CA ILE A 43 2.28 10.53 -5.93
C ILE A 43 2.65 12.01 -5.81
N GLY A 44 1.65 12.89 -5.97
CA GLY A 44 1.89 14.32 -6.15
C GLY A 44 2.84 14.60 -7.32
N SER A 45 3.96 15.26 -7.04
CA SER A 45 5.01 15.55 -8.02
C SER A 45 6.07 14.44 -8.17
N THR A 46 6.08 13.46 -7.27
CA THR A 46 7.12 12.42 -7.22
C THR A 46 6.75 11.23 -8.09
N LEU A 47 7.72 10.70 -8.83
CA LEU A 47 7.57 9.50 -9.66
C LEU A 47 8.41 8.37 -9.08
N TYR A 48 7.78 7.24 -8.82
CA TYR A 48 8.37 6.01 -8.33
C TYR A 48 8.34 4.93 -9.42
N GLN A 49 9.33 4.03 -9.40
CA GLN A 49 9.30 2.79 -10.16
C GLN A 49 9.03 1.65 -9.19
N LEU A 50 8.04 0.81 -9.50
CA LEU A 50 7.78 -0.40 -8.76
C LEU A 50 7.94 -1.59 -9.69
N SER A 51 8.83 -2.50 -9.31
CA SER A 51 9.12 -3.74 -10.01
C SER A 51 8.74 -4.94 -9.15
N ASN A 52 8.68 -6.11 -9.79
CA ASN A 52 8.48 -7.38 -9.10
C ASN A 52 9.44 -7.54 -7.92
N GLY A 53 8.92 -7.99 -6.78
CA GLY A 53 9.64 -8.14 -5.52
C GLY A 53 9.56 -6.94 -4.59
N ASN A 54 9.27 -5.73 -5.09
CA ASN A 54 9.11 -4.56 -4.21
C ASN A 54 7.67 -4.41 -3.71
N VAL A 55 7.53 -4.00 -2.45
CA VAL A 55 6.26 -3.57 -1.88
C VAL A 55 6.36 -2.09 -1.54
N MET A 56 5.41 -1.30 -2.03
CA MET A 56 5.25 0.11 -1.70
C MET A 56 4.16 0.28 -0.64
N PHE A 57 4.38 1.17 0.30
CA PHE A 57 3.35 1.62 1.23
C PHE A 57 2.66 2.89 0.72
N LEU A 58 1.35 2.96 0.92
CA LEU A 58 0.49 4.09 0.59
C LEU A 58 -0.34 4.50 1.81
N ARG A 59 -0.33 5.79 2.14
CA ARG A 59 -1.22 6.35 3.17
C ARG A 59 -2.65 6.50 2.66
N PRO A 60 -3.64 6.51 3.56
CA PRO A 60 -5.01 6.83 3.22
C PRO A 60 -5.17 8.20 2.60
N ASN A 61 -6.18 8.35 1.74
CA ASN A 61 -6.68 9.60 1.20
C ASN A 61 -5.64 10.40 0.40
N GLU A 62 -4.60 9.74 -0.10
CA GLU A 62 -3.64 10.30 -1.03
C GLU A 62 -3.87 9.71 -2.44
N PRO A 63 -4.23 10.54 -3.43
CA PRO A 63 -4.47 10.05 -4.78
C PRO A 63 -3.14 9.66 -5.44
N ILE A 64 -3.14 8.50 -6.09
CA ILE A 64 -1.98 8.04 -6.84
C ILE A 64 -2.36 7.70 -8.27
N THR A 65 -1.44 7.95 -9.19
CA THR A 65 -1.59 7.54 -10.60
C THR A 65 -0.61 6.42 -10.90
N VAL A 66 -1.14 5.27 -11.31
CA VAL A 66 -0.36 4.09 -11.69
C VAL A 66 -0.38 3.94 -13.20
N GLN A 67 0.78 3.74 -13.78
CA GLN A 67 0.97 3.64 -15.23
C GLN A 67 1.89 2.48 -15.55
N TYR A 68 1.70 1.83 -16.70
CA TYR A 68 2.67 0.88 -17.23
C TYR A 68 3.02 1.26 -18.66
N LYS A 69 4.19 0.76 -19.11
CA LYS A 69 4.64 0.91 -20.49
C LYS A 69 4.92 -0.49 -21.04
N GLY A 70 4.34 -0.81 -22.19
CA GLY A 70 4.50 -2.09 -22.86
C GLY A 70 3.17 -2.66 -23.35
N ASP A 71 3.25 -3.77 -24.06
CA ASP A 71 2.09 -4.38 -24.73
C ASP A 71 1.28 -5.28 -23.78
N ILE A 72 1.89 -5.73 -22.67
CA ILE A 72 1.28 -6.63 -21.70
C ILE A 72 1.00 -5.87 -20.41
N ALA A 73 -0.27 -5.82 -20.02
CA ALA A 73 -0.70 -5.18 -18.79
C ALA A 73 -0.19 -5.98 -17.55
N PRO A 74 0.52 -5.35 -16.61
CA PRO A 74 1.08 -6.05 -15.45
C PRO A 74 -0.01 -6.33 -14.41
N LEU A 75 0.11 -7.42 -13.64
CA LEU A 75 -0.79 -7.61 -12.50
C LEU A 75 -0.37 -6.70 -11.35
N VAL A 76 -1.33 -6.05 -10.73
CA VAL A 76 -1.10 -5.13 -9.62
C VAL A 76 -1.92 -5.59 -8.43
N TYR A 77 -1.27 -5.70 -7.28
CA TYR A 77 -1.86 -6.25 -6.06
C TYR A 77 -1.87 -5.18 -4.99
N GLN A 78 -2.95 -5.13 -4.23
CA GLN A 78 -3.05 -4.22 -3.11
C GLN A 78 -3.70 -4.90 -1.91
N VAL A 79 -3.16 -4.60 -0.73
CA VAL A 79 -3.63 -5.09 0.55
C VAL A 79 -3.87 -3.88 1.45
N GLY A 80 -5.13 -3.57 1.68
CA GLY A 80 -5.57 -2.52 2.61
C GLY A 80 -5.77 -3.09 4.00
N PHE A 81 -5.31 -2.37 5.02
CA PHE A 81 -5.37 -2.82 6.42
C PHE A 81 -5.64 -1.68 7.39
N GLU A 82 -6.19 -2.00 8.55
CA GLU A 82 -6.17 -1.11 9.71
C GLU A 82 -4.96 -1.41 10.59
N TYR A 83 -4.41 -0.37 11.20
CA TYR A 83 -3.29 -0.50 12.14
C TYR A 83 -3.68 0.09 13.49
N TYR A 84 -3.44 -0.69 14.53
CA TYR A 84 -3.73 -0.32 15.89
C TYR A 84 -2.48 -0.45 16.76
N GLN A 85 -2.32 0.44 17.73
CA GLN A 85 -1.24 0.39 18.72
C GLN A 85 -1.79 0.19 20.11
N LEU A 86 -1.05 -0.55 20.92
CA LEU A 86 -1.36 -0.76 22.33
C LEU A 86 -1.27 0.59 23.06
N VAL A 87 -2.36 1.00 23.70
CA VAL A 87 -2.42 2.24 24.49
C VAL A 87 -2.64 1.98 25.97
N GLU A 88 -3.06 0.77 26.34
CA GLU A 88 -3.26 0.37 27.72
C GLU A 88 -3.04 -1.13 27.88
N TYR A 89 -2.25 -1.48 28.88
CA TYR A 89 -2.01 -2.85 29.30
C TYR A 89 -1.98 -2.92 30.82
N THR A 90 -3.06 -3.48 31.38
CA THR A 90 -3.23 -3.74 32.81
C THR A 90 -3.68 -5.20 33.01
N GLU A 91 -3.77 -5.65 34.25
CA GLU A 91 -4.26 -7.01 34.56
C GLU A 91 -5.71 -7.24 34.11
N GLU A 92 -6.51 -6.18 34.05
CA GLU A 92 -7.93 -6.24 33.72
C GLU A 92 -8.23 -5.87 32.26
N HIS A 93 -7.37 -5.05 31.63
CA HIS A 93 -7.66 -4.45 30.33
C HIS A 93 -6.48 -4.49 29.36
N ILE A 94 -6.82 -4.77 28.10
CA ILE A 94 -5.93 -4.59 26.96
C ILE A 94 -6.67 -3.72 25.95
N ARG A 95 -6.16 -2.52 25.67
CA ARG A 95 -6.79 -1.59 24.72
C ARG A 95 -5.83 -1.19 23.63
N TYR A 96 -6.33 -1.28 22.40
CA TYR A 96 -5.65 -0.82 21.20
C TYR A 96 -6.42 0.35 20.59
N SER A 97 -5.70 1.35 20.09
CA SER A 97 -6.28 2.49 19.37
C SER A 97 -5.73 2.57 17.95
N LYS A 98 -6.54 3.06 17.01
CA LYS A 98 -6.07 3.35 15.65
C LYS A 98 -5.00 4.44 15.72
N ASN A 99 -3.83 4.19 15.15
CA ASN A 99 -2.74 5.17 15.11
C ASN A 99 -1.92 4.99 13.82
N HIS A 100 -1.91 5.97 12.93
CA HIS A 100 -1.15 5.89 11.68
C HIS A 100 0.18 6.67 11.71
N ASP A 101 0.54 7.27 12.84
CA ASP A 101 1.68 8.19 12.95
C ASP A 101 3.02 7.47 12.71
N ASN A 102 3.09 6.22 13.17
CA ASN A 102 4.27 5.37 13.04
C ASN A 102 4.34 4.59 11.73
N LEU A 103 3.34 4.73 10.85
CA LEU A 103 3.39 4.12 9.53
C LEU A 103 4.29 4.93 8.58
N PRO A 104 4.92 4.30 7.58
CA PRO A 104 5.75 5.00 6.62
C PRO A 104 5.00 6.11 5.87
N GLN A 105 5.73 6.96 5.15
CA GLN A 105 5.12 7.86 4.18
C GLN A 105 4.78 7.11 2.89
N SER A 106 3.83 7.64 2.11
CA SER A 106 3.53 7.09 0.80
C SER A 106 4.76 7.09 -0.09
N GLY A 107 4.96 5.99 -0.81
CA GLY A 107 6.15 5.80 -1.64
C GLY A 107 7.33 5.17 -0.91
N TRP A 108 7.25 4.94 0.41
CA TRP A 108 8.19 4.04 1.08
C TRP A 108 8.11 2.66 0.43
N MET A 109 9.27 2.08 0.13
CA MET A 109 9.38 0.76 -0.50
C MET A 109 10.25 -0.16 0.33
N THR A 110 9.93 -1.44 0.33
CA THR A 110 10.82 -2.47 0.88
C THR A 110 12.09 -2.54 0.05
N GLU A 111 13.24 -2.35 0.70
CA GLU A 111 14.53 -2.70 0.13
C GLU A 111 14.66 -4.22 0.14
N PHE A 112 14.50 -4.86 -1.02
CA PHE A 112 15.01 -6.21 -1.17
C PHE A 112 16.45 -6.12 -1.66
N LEU A 113 17.37 -6.50 -0.78
CA LEU A 113 18.72 -6.89 -1.17
C LEU A 113 18.56 -8.18 -1.99
N LEU A 114 18.70 -8.07 -3.31
CA LEU A 114 18.93 -9.22 -4.19
C LEU A 114 20.33 -9.80 -3.92
#